data_AF-A0A2H9RNC0-F1
#
_entry.id   AF-A0A2H9RNC0-F1
#
_cell.length_a   1.000
_cell.length_b   1.000
_cell.length_c   1.000
_cell.angle_alpha   90.00
_cell.angle_beta   90.00
_cell.angle_gamma   90.00
#
_symmetry.space_group_name_H-M   'P 1'
#
loop_
_entity.id
_entity.type
_entity.pdbx_description
1 polymer ?
#
loop_
_entity_poly.entity_id
_entity_poly.type
_entity_poly.pdbx_seq_one_letter_code
_entity_poly.pdbx_strand_id
1 'polypeptide(L)'
;MNKRGNKKGLSTVVTTIIIIMLVLFAIAIIWVAINGFIRGGLNSVTLGNFGIDMVIESASIDYSVGIATLKVARNTGVSSEKVTAIHFIVEDSKNSEVFIEEVGDFKIFEKRTFYLNLTTSKILNLTDIWKISIAPVFLPSGGGTETIGPVTAGYRFGGNIQVNSTTDICTQNSDCGVDYWINGSEICSADKTQVLQYKKIFECFTGFCQSKTEASVVEVCLNSEFCYAGNCIPVGIPCTQENLSEACGISGFIGFPYCYSSPPPESIIQQYRNFTCQDGNCKESSAQQTVELCEGNFVCGISTGNPECYEPLECISNNDCELGELCESGICVPEEVAIIGNVSSIWPFNLGEYFDSPNLPKELGTINYVGYKIIFPGSNENRCLLITEFVYPNLTIHNSYVRLNESETNISNDNYFEIWQTEYGCTFI
;
A
#
# COMPACT_ATOMS: atom_id res chain seq x y z
N MET A 1 -61.37 -73.49 -40.97
CA MET A 1 -60.48 -72.34 -41.27
C MET A 1 -60.36 -71.48 -40.02
N ASN A 2 -59.19 -71.43 -39.38
CA ASN A 2 -59.01 -70.74 -38.10
C ASN A 2 -57.88 -69.71 -38.24
N LYS A 3 -58.23 -68.41 -38.28
CA LYS A 3 -57.28 -67.28 -38.39
C LYS A 3 -56.79 -66.90 -36.99
N ARG A 4 -55.52 -67.20 -36.68
CA ARG A 4 -54.82 -66.67 -35.49
C ARG A 4 -54.27 -65.27 -35.82
N GLY A 5 -54.75 -64.25 -35.10
CA GLY A 5 -54.28 -62.87 -35.22
C GLY A 5 -53.00 -62.63 -34.42
N ASN A 6 -51.97 -62.10 -35.10
CA ASN A 6 -50.69 -61.69 -34.52
C ASN A 6 -50.85 -60.42 -33.66
N LYS A 7 -50.78 -60.56 -32.33
CA LYS A 7 -50.72 -59.44 -31.36
C LYS A 7 -49.28 -59.18 -30.87
N LYS A 8 -48.29 -59.06 -31.76
CA LYS A 8 -46.87 -58.86 -31.38
C LYS A 8 -46.32 -57.45 -31.60
N GLY A 9 -47.15 -56.46 -31.94
CA GLY A 9 -46.68 -55.09 -32.24
C GLY A 9 -46.73 -54.07 -31.09
N LEU A 10 -47.56 -54.28 -30.06
CA LEU A 10 -47.83 -53.22 -29.07
C LEU A 10 -46.77 -53.11 -27.96
N SER A 11 -46.07 -54.20 -27.66
CA SER A 11 -45.08 -54.24 -26.57
C SER A 11 -43.86 -53.38 -26.87
N THR A 12 -43.41 -53.32 -28.13
CA THR A 12 -42.19 -52.61 -28.53
C THR A 12 -42.34 -51.09 -28.45
N VAL A 13 -43.53 -50.57 -28.74
CA VAL A 13 -43.81 -49.13 -28.67
C VAL A 13 -43.83 -48.64 -27.22
N VAL A 14 -44.39 -49.43 -26.30
CA VAL A 14 -44.41 -49.06 -24.88
C VAL A 14 -43.00 -49.06 -24.28
N THR A 15 -42.17 -50.04 -24.65
CA THR A 15 -40.78 -50.10 -24.15
C THR A 15 -39.93 -48.92 -24.65
N THR A 16 -40.09 -48.51 -25.91
CA THR A 16 -39.33 -47.38 -26.47
C THR A 16 -39.69 -46.05 -25.82
N ILE A 17 -40.97 -45.81 -25.52
CA ILE A 17 -41.40 -44.59 -24.81
C ILE A 17 -40.84 -44.55 -23.39
N ILE A 18 -40.83 -45.67 -22.67
CA ILE A 18 -40.26 -45.76 -21.31
C ILE A 18 -38.75 -45.48 -21.33
N ILE A 19 -38.02 -46.01 -22.32
CA ILE A 19 -36.57 -45.76 -22.46
C ILE A 19 -36.29 -44.27 -22.71
N ILE A 20 -37.03 -43.61 -23.60
CA ILE A 20 -36.86 -42.18 -23.88
C ILE A 20 -37.12 -41.35 -22.61
N MET A 21 -38.16 -41.68 -21.85
CA MET A 21 -38.48 -40.96 -20.61
C MET A 21 -37.39 -41.14 -19.54
N LEU A 22 -36.82 -42.34 -19.42
CA LEU A 22 -35.69 -42.62 -18.52
C LEU A 22 -34.44 -41.82 -18.88
N VAL A 23 -34.13 -41.71 -20.17
CA VAL A 23 -32.98 -40.93 -20.67
C VAL A 23 -33.15 -39.45 -20.36
N LEU A 24 -34.35 -38.88 -20.57
CA LEU A 24 -34.63 -37.48 -20.23
C LEU A 24 -34.49 -37.21 -18.72
N PHE A 25 -34.92 -38.15 -17.88
CA PHE A 25 -34.78 -38.04 -16.43
C PHE A 25 -33.30 -38.06 -15.99
N ALA A 26 -32.49 -38.93 -16.61
CA ALA A 26 -31.05 -38.98 -16.34
C ALA A 26 -30.34 -37.67 -16.72
N ILE A 27 -30.69 -37.08 -17.87
CA ILE A 27 -30.14 -35.78 -18.31
C ILE A 27 -30.48 -34.67 -17.31
N ALA A 28 -31.72 -34.65 -16.81
CA ALA A 28 -32.15 -33.64 -15.82
C ALA A 28 -31.36 -33.74 -14.51
N ILE A 29 -31.08 -34.96 -14.01
CA ILE A 29 -30.27 -35.17 -12.79
C ILE A 29 -28.83 -34.70 -13.00
N ILE A 30 -28.21 -35.06 -14.13
CA ILE A 30 -26.84 -34.65 -14.47
C ILE A 30 -26.74 -33.13 -14.56
N TRP A 31 -27.74 -32.47 -15.15
CA TRP A 31 -27.76 -31.01 -15.26
C TRP A 31 -27.81 -30.31 -13.90
N VAL A 32 -28.57 -30.85 -12.93
CA VAL A 32 -28.62 -30.30 -11.57
C VAL A 32 -27.27 -30.41 -10.86
N ALA A 33 -26.57 -31.54 -11.00
CA ALA A 33 -25.25 -31.74 -10.40
C ALA A 33 -24.19 -30.81 -11.01
N ILE A 34 -24.18 -30.69 -12.35
CA ILE A 34 -23.26 -29.80 -13.07
C ILE A 34 -23.52 -28.33 -12.71
N ASN A 35 -24.78 -27.90 -12.65
CA ASN A 35 -25.12 -26.51 -12.36
C ASN A 35 -24.76 -26.11 -10.91
N GLY A 36 -24.82 -27.05 -9.97
CA GLY A 36 -24.31 -26.84 -8.61
C GLY A 36 -22.78 -26.65 -8.59
N PHE A 37 -22.04 -27.44 -9.37
CA PHE A 37 -20.58 -27.37 -9.44
C PHE A 37 -20.08 -26.11 -10.15
N ILE A 38 -20.70 -25.72 -11.28
CA ILE A 38 -20.35 -24.51 -12.03
C ILE A 38 -20.57 -23.25 -11.19
N ARG A 39 -21.62 -23.21 -10.36
CA ARG A 39 -21.89 -22.09 -9.45
C ARG A 39 -20.96 -22.07 -8.22
N GLY A 40 -20.43 -23.21 -7.81
CA GLY A 40 -19.51 -23.32 -6.67
C GLY A 40 -18.07 -22.95 -7.00
N GLY A 41 -17.59 -23.27 -8.22
CA GLY A 41 -16.19 -23.08 -8.63
C GLY A 41 -15.79 -21.65 -9.02
N LEU A 42 -16.74 -20.70 -9.12
CA LEU A 42 -16.45 -19.31 -9.52
C LEU A 42 -16.19 -18.36 -8.32
N ASN A 43 -16.22 -18.86 -7.08
CA ASN A 43 -16.28 -18.01 -5.88
C ASN A 43 -14.98 -17.93 -5.05
N SER A 44 -13.83 -18.45 -5.48
CA SER A 44 -12.66 -18.55 -4.56
C SER A 44 -11.29 -18.12 -5.07
N VAL A 45 -11.18 -17.34 -6.14
CA VAL A 45 -9.93 -16.62 -6.46
C VAL A 45 -10.08 -15.15 -6.06
N THR A 46 -9.98 -14.88 -4.76
CA THR A 46 -10.01 -13.53 -4.20
C THR A 46 -8.67 -12.82 -4.45
N LEU A 47 -8.56 -12.16 -5.61
CA LEU A 47 -7.54 -11.14 -5.92
C LEU A 47 -7.84 -9.79 -5.22
N GLY A 48 -8.44 -9.85 -4.02
CA GLY A 48 -9.25 -8.79 -3.42
C GLY A 48 -8.56 -7.43 -3.28
N ASN A 49 -7.25 -7.40 -3.06
CA ASN A 49 -6.54 -6.18 -2.68
C ASN A 49 -5.97 -5.35 -3.84
N PHE A 50 -5.79 -5.93 -5.03
CA PHE A 50 -5.12 -5.24 -6.16
C PHE A 50 -5.98 -5.10 -7.40
N GLY A 51 -7.28 -5.39 -7.28
CA GLY A 51 -8.16 -5.50 -8.43
C GLY A 51 -9.21 -4.42 -8.62
N ILE A 52 -9.35 -3.45 -7.73
CA ILE A 52 -10.30 -2.37 -7.95
C ILE A 52 -9.60 -1.31 -8.79
N ASP A 53 -10.03 -1.15 -10.03
CA ASP A 53 -9.54 -0.11 -10.93
C ASP A 53 -10.53 1.07 -10.91
N MET A 54 -10.05 2.23 -10.46
CA MET A 54 -10.81 3.48 -10.48
C MET A 54 -10.01 4.57 -11.16
N VAL A 55 -10.70 5.41 -11.92
CA VAL A 55 -10.10 6.51 -12.66
C VAL A 55 -10.82 7.82 -12.35
N ILE A 56 -10.06 8.91 -12.23
CA ILE A 56 -10.59 10.27 -12.18
C ILE A 56 -10.78 10.72 -13.63
N GLU A 57 -12.02 10.77 -14.13
CA GLU A 57 -12.32 11.22 -15.50
C GLU A 57 -12.09 12.74 -15.65
N SER A 58 -12.41 13.49 -14.59
CA SER A 58 -12.24 14.94 -14.56
C SER A 58 -12.22 15.43 -13.12
N ALA A 59 -11.41 16.44 -12.82
CA ALA A 59 -11.49 17.18 -11.57
C ALA A 59 -11.39 18.69 -11.81
N SER A 60 -12.14 19.47 -11.02
CA SER A 60 -12.11 20.93 -11.02
C SER A 60 -12.23 21.45 -9.59
N ILE A 61 -11.45 22.47 -9.24
CA ILE A 61 -11.55 23.14 -7.94
C ILE A 61 -12.14 24.54 -8.15
N ASP A 62 -13.19 24.85 -7.40
CA ASP A 62 -13.63 26.24 -7.22
C ASP A 62 -12.90 26.83 -6.02
N TYR A 63 -11.81 27.57 -6.28
CA TYR A 63 -11.00 28.19 -5.24
C TYR A 63 -11.73 29.28 -4.45
N SER A 64 -12.83 29.82 -4.97
CA SER A 64 -13.60 30.87 -4.28
C SER A 64 -14.46 30.30 -3.15
N VAL A 65 -14.97 29.08 -3.33
CA VAL A 65 -15.79 28.37 -2.34
C VAL A 65 -14.99 27.28 -1.63
N GLY A 66 -13.84 26.86 -2.18
CA GLY A 66 -13.01 25.77 -1.69
C GLY A 66 -13.65 24.39 -1.91
N ILE A 67 -14.42 24.21 -2.98
CA ILE A 67 -15.06 22.93 -3.32
C ILE A 67 -14.36 22.29 -4.50
N ALA A 68 -13.85 21.07 -4.33
CA ALA A 68 -13.36 20.23 -5.42
C ALA A 68 -14.49 19.34 -5.95
N THR A 69 -14.75 19.40 -7.25
CA THR A 69 -15.70 18.51 -7.95
C THR A 69 -14.91 17.46 -8.73
N LEU A 70 -15.09 16.18 -8.39
CA LEU A 70 -14.40 15.06 -9.03
C LEU A 70 -15.39 14.11 -9.66
N LYS A 71 -15.18 13.74 -10.92
CA LYS A 71 -15.93 12.68 -11.59
C LYS A 71 -15.08 11.42 -11.62
N VAL A 72 -15.48 10.42 -10.84
CA VAL A 72 -14.77 9.14 -10.69
C VAL A 72 -15.56 8.04 -11.38
N ALA A 73 -14.87 7.16 -12.09
CA ALA A 73 -15.43 5.97 -12.70
C ALA A 73 -14.75 4.72 -12.14
N ARG A 74 -15.53 3.66 -11.88
CA ARG A 74 -15.00 2.33 -11.55
C ARG A 74 -14.96 1.48 -12.82
N ASN A 75 -13.80 0.98 -13.18
CA ASN A 75 -13.61 0.08 -14.32
C ASN A 75 -13.84 -1.39 -13.91
N THR A 76 -13.67 -2.33 -14.85
CA THR A 76 -13.83 -3.77 -14.57
C THR A 76 -12.87 -4.28 -13.53
N GLY A 77 -11.62 -3.80 -13.55
CA GLY A 77 -10.56 -4.27 -12.68
C GLY A 77 -10.42 -5.80 -12.67
N VAL A 78 -9.75 -6.30 -11.64
CA VAL A 78 -9.54 -7.72 -11.34
C VAL A 78 -10.49 -8.21 -10.22
N SER A 79 -11.01 -7.27 -9.43
CA SER A 79 -11.71 -7.54 -8.18
C SER A 79 -13.19 -7.14 -8.29
N SER A 80 -14.06 -8.10 -7.97
CA SER A 80 -15.50 -7.88 -7.82
C SER A 80 -15.90 -7.41 -6.42
N GLU A 81 -14.94 -7.00 -5.59
CA GLU A 81 -15.20 -6.64 -4.20
C GLU A 81 -16.11 -5.40 -4.08
N LYS A 82 -16.85 -5.34 -2.97
CA LYS A 82 -17.78 -4.24 -2.69
C LYS A 82 -17.00 -3.03 -2.20
N VAL A 83 -16.95 -1.97 -3.02
CA VAL A 83 -16.35 -0.67 -2.62
C VAL A 83 -17.34 0.06 -1.72
N THR A 84 -16.95 0.33 -0.47
CA THR A 84 -17.79 0.97 0.54
C THR A 84 -17.44 2.43 0.78
N ALA A 85 -16.17 2.81 0.61
CA ALA A 85 -15.75 4.21 0.65
C ALA A 85 -14.65 4.49 -0.39
N ILE A 86 -14.36 5.77 -0.61
CA ILE A 86 -13.22 6.25 -1.40
C ILE A 86 -12.45 7.25 -0.55
N HIS A 87 -11.16 7.03 -0.42
CA HIS A 87 -10.24 8.00 0.17
C HIS A 87 -9.71 8.91 -0.94
N PHE A 88 -10.04 10.20 -0.84
CA PHE A 88 -9.48 11.25 -1.67
C PHE A 88 -8.31 11.89 -0.95
N ILE A 89 -7.11 11.72 -1.50
CA ILE A 89 -5.87 12.27 -0.94
C ILE A 89 -5.58 13.56 -1.69
N VAL A 90 -5.68 14.70 -1.01
CA VAL A 90 -5.50 16.04 -1.58
C VAL A 90 -4.15 16.58 -1.12
N GLU A 91 -3.32 17.00 -2.07
CA GLU A 91 -1.95 17.45 -1.83
C GLU A 91 -1.76 18.90 -2.28
N ASP A 92 -1.17 19.71 -1.40
CA ASP A 92 -0.60 21.02 -1.70
C ASP A 92 0.94 20.94 -1.72
N SER A 93 1.66 22.06 -1.89
CA SER A 93 3.13 22.03 -1.99
C SER A 93 3.88 21.52 -0.75
N LYS A 94 3.22 21.42 0.41
CA LYS A 94 3.82 21.08 1.70
C LYS A 94 3.09 20.00 2.48
N ASN A 95 1.78 19.87 2.30
CA ASN A 95 0.88 19.08 3.11
C ASN A 95 0.02 18.14 2.26
N SER A 96 -0.51 17.11 2.91
CA SER A 96 -1.47 16.17 2.35
C SER A 96 -2.57 15.91 3.36
N GLU A 97 -3.82 15.82 2.90
CA GLU A 97 -4.98 15.47 3.73
C GLU A 97 -5.88 14.45 3.03
N VAL A 98 -6.51 13.57 3.82
CA VAL A 98 -7.39 12.51 3.33
C VAL A 98 -8.85 12.84 3.64
N PHE A 99 -9.68 12.86 2.61
CA PHE A 99 -11.13 13.01 2.69
C PHE A 99 -11.78 11.66 2.40
N ILE A 100 -12.67 11.20 3.29
CA ILE A 100 -13.30 9.88 3.19
C ILE A 100 -14.75 10.08 2.76
N GLU A 101 -15.11 9.51 1.62
CA GLU A 101 -16.48 9.54 1.09
C GLU A 101 -17.08 8.13 1.08
N GLU A 102 -18.10 7.90 1.89
CA GLU A 102 -18.85 6.65 1.88
C GLU A 102 -19.73 6.55 0.62
N VAL A 103 -19.61 5.45 -0.12
CA VAL A 103 -20.33 5.20 -1.38
C VAL A 103 -21.38 4.09 -1.28
N GLY A 104 -21.36 3.28 -0.22
CA GLY A 104 -22.41 2.29 0.10
C GLY A 104 -22.55 1.08 -0.83
N ASP A 105 -22.03 1.17 -2.06
CA ASP A 105 -21.72 0.14 -3.08
C ASP A 105 -21.43 0.90 -4.39
N PHE A 106 -20.16 0.97 -4.82
CA PHE A 106 -19.80 1.60 -6.10
C PHE A 106 -19.54 0.52 -7.16
N LYS A 107 -20.48 0.32 -8.09
CA LYS A 107 -20.52 -0.84 -8.98
C LYS A 107 -19.53 -0.72 -10.15
N ILE A 108 -19.15 -1.86 -10.71
CA ILE A 108 -18.33 -1.90 -11.94
C ILE A 108 -19.05 -1.13 -13.07
N PHE A 109 -18.30 -0.30 -13.80
CA PHE A 109 -18.75 0.66 -14.82
C PHE A 109 -19.61 1.83 -14.31
N GLU A 110 -19.82 1.94 -13.00
CA GLU A 110 -20.52 3.08 -12.44
C GLU A 110 -19.64 4.33 -12.47
N LYS A 111 -20.28 5.49 -12.65
CA LYS A 111 -19.63 6.80 -12.60
C LYS A 111 -20.35 7.67 -11.58
N ARG A 112 -19.61 8.32 -10.70
CA ARG A 112 -20.16 9.21 -9.67
C ARG A 112 -19.39 10.53 -9.63
N THR A 113 -20.10 11.58 -9.22
CA THR A 113 -19.51 12.89 -8.99
C THR A 113 -19.46 13.13 -7.48
N PHE A 114 -18.28 13.51 -6.99
CA PHE A 114 -17.98 13.78 -5.60
C PHE A 114 -17.69 15.26 -5.41
N TYR A 115 -18.08 15.80 -4.27
CA TYR A 115 -17.89 17.19 -3.90
C TYR A 115 -17.13 17.24 -2.58
N LEU A 116 -15.83 17.51 -2.65
CA LEU A 116 -15.00 17.61 -1.46
C LEU A 116 -14.98 19.07 -1.00
N ASN A 117 -15.36 19.29 0.26
CA ASN A 117 -15.24 20.61 0.87
C ASN A 117 -13.85 20.77 1.48
N LEU A 118 -12.94 21.41 0.75
CA LEU A 118 -11.54 21.54 1.13
C LEU A 118 -11.34 22.54 2.28
N THR A 119 -12.31 23.42 2.56
CA THR A 119 -12.20 24.41 3.65
C THR A 119 -12.28 23.79 5.03
N THR A 120 -12.70 22.52 5.14
CA THR A 120 -12.70 21.81 6.43
C THR A 120 -11.28 21.48 6.88
N SER A 121 -10.35 21.40 5.94
CA SER A 121 -8.92 21.25 6.23
C SER A 121 -8.36 22.53 6.84
N LYS A 122 -7.57 22.38 7.91
CA LYS A 122 -6.80 23.49 8.49
C LYS A 122 -5.35 23.53 8.03
N ILE A 123 -4.88 22.44 7.42
CA ILE A 123 -3.47 22.28 7.02
C ILE A 123 -3.27 22.54 5.53
N LEU A 124 -4.29 22.37 4.69
CA LEU A 124 -4.18 22.59 3.26
C LEU A 124 -4.23 24.06 2.89
N ASN A 125 -3.29 24.49 2.05
CA ASN A 125 -3.34 25.77 1.36
C ASN A 125 -4.17 25.65 0.09
N LEU A 126 -5.42 26.11 0.14
CA LEU A 126 -6.38 26.03 -0.98
C LEU A 126 -5.84 26.60 -2.29
N THR A 127 -5.02 27.66 -2.24
CA THR A 127 -4.49 28.31 -3.44
C THR A 127 -3.37 27.53 -4.13
N ASP A 128 -2.88 26.48 -3.49
CA ASP A 128 -1.67 25.76 -3.89
C ASP A 128 -1.90 24.23 -3.97
N ILE A 129 -3.17 23.83 -4.03
CA ILE A 129 -3.53 22.44 -4.29
C ILE A 129 -3.12 22.10 -5.71
N TRP A 130 -2.23 21.12 -5.84
CA TRP A 130 -1.69 20.72 -7.14
C TRP A 130 -2.04 19.27 -7.51
N LYS A 131 -2.48 18.42 -6.58
CA LYS A 131 -2.85 17.01 -6.86
C LYS A 131 -4.00 16.50 -6.00
N ILE A 132 -4.85 15.68 -6.61
CA ILE A 132 -5.81 14.83 -5.90
C ILE A 132 -5.64 13.39 -6.39
N SER A 133 -5.56 12.45 -5.46
CA SER A 133 -5.46 11.01 -5.73
C SER A 133 -6.62 10.25 -5.09
N ILE A 134 -6.92 9.05 -5.58
CA ILE A 134 -7.99 8.20 -5.03
C ILE A 134 -7.50 6.80 -4.66
N ALA A 135 -7.94 6.32 -3.50
CA ALA A 135 -7.75 4.96 -3.02
C ALA A 135 -9.11 4.34 -2.62
N PRO A 136 -9.50 3.17 -3.16
CA PRO A 136 -10.76 2.53 -2.79
C PRO A 136 -10.69 1.92 -1.39
N VAL A 137 -11.80 1.97 -0.66
CA VAL A 137 -12.02 1.15 0.53
C VAL A 137 -13.06 0.10 0.19
N PHE A 138 -12.79 -1.17 0.48
CA PHE A 138 -13.67 -2.27 0.11
C PHE A 138 -13.79 -3.30 1.23
N LEU A 139 -14.90 -4.02 1.22
CA LEU A 139 -15.10 -5.20 2.06
C LEU A 139 -14.72 -6.47 1.28
N PRO A 140 -13.78 -7.28 1.78
CA PRO A 140 -13.47 -8.57 1.20
C PRO A 140 -14.67 -9.52 1.20
N SER A 141 -14.84 -10.29 0.13
CA SER A 141 -15.98 -11.20 -0.11
C SER A 141 -16.09 -12.31 0.92
N GLY A 142 -15.00 -12.57 1.68
CA GLY A 142 -14.95 -13.50 2.81
C GLY A 142 -15.53 -12.98 4.12
N GLY A 143 -16.04 -11.74 4.19
CA GLY A 143 -16.66 -11.17 5.39
C GLY A 143 -15.65 -10.56 6.39
N GLY A 144 -14.66 -9.82 5.89
CA GLY A 144 -13.63 -9.15 6.69
C GLY A 144 -13.94 -7.70 7.07
N THR A 145 -12.99 -7.06 7.74
CA THR A 145 -13.01 -5.61 7.97
C THR A 145 -12.75 -4.84 6.68
N GLU A 146 -13.23 -3.61 6.62
CA GLU A 146 -12.90 -2.70 5.51
C GLU A 146 -11.39 -2.57 5.36
N THR A 147 -10.92 -2.69 4.12
CA THR A 147 -9.51 -2.61 3.77
C THR A 147 -9.31 -1.48 2.76
N ILE A 148 -8.26 -0.69 2.96
CA ILE A 148 -7.87 0.39 2.04
C ILE A 148 -7.00 -0.23 0.93
N GLY A 149 -7.42 -0.06 -0.31
CA GLY A 149 -6.67 -0.44 -1.50
C GLY A 149 -5.58 0.58 -1.86
N PRO A 150 -4.68 0.23 -2.80
CA PRO A 150 -3.65 1.15 -3.27
C PRO A 150 -4.25 2.37 -3.96
N VAL A 151 -3.46 3.43 -4.13
CA VAL A 151 -3.83 4.57 -4.97
C VAL A 151 -4.01 4.10 -6.41
N THR A 152 -5.19 4.34 -6.97
CA THR A 152 -5.62 3.83 -8.29
C THR A 152 -5.52 4.89 -9.37
N ALA A 153 -5.76 6.17 -9.04
CA ALA A 153 -5.62 7.28 -9.96
C ALA A 153 -5.25 8.58 -9.26
N GLY A 154 -4.67 9.51 -10.03
CA GLY A 154 -4.35 10.88 -9.60
C GLY A 154 -4.67 11.90 -10.70
N TYR A 155 -5.00 13.12 -10.29
CA TYR A 155 -5.30 14.25 -11.15
C TYR A 155 -4.54 15.49 -10.67
N ARG A 156 -3.84 16.19 -11.58
CA ARG A 156 -3.12 17.43 -11.26
C ARG A 156 -3.83 18.67 -11.77
N PHE A 157 -3.77 19.75 -10.99
CA PHE A 157 -4.27 21.05 -11.40
C PHE A 157 -3.15 21.88 -12.03
N GLY A 158 -3.42 22.42 -13.22
CA GLY A 158 -2.45 23.15 -14.03
C GLY A 158 -2.16 24.55 -13.50
N GLY A 159 -1.21 24.64 -12.57
CA GLY A 159 -0.30 25.79 -12.47
C GLY A 159 0.96 25.50 -13.27
N ASN A 160 1.59 26.53 -13.85
CA ASN A 160 2.99 26.44 -14.30
C ASN A 160 3.88 26.29 -13.06
N ILE A 161 3.83 25.14 -12.40
CA ILE A 161 4.68 24.86 -11.26
C ILE A 161 6.06 24.55 -11.86
N GLN A 162 6.97 25.50 -11.72
CA GLN A 162 8.41 25.26 -11.81
C GLN A 162 8.78 24.36 -10.61
N VAL A 163 8.46 23.08 -10.72
CA VAL A 163 8.82 22.07 -9.71
C VAL A 163 10.33 21.91 -9.81
N ASN A 164 11.07 22.62 -8.96
CA ASN A 164 12.50 22.38 -8.73
C ASN A 164 12.74 21.11 -7.87
N SER A 165 11.74 20.24 -7.74
CA SER A 165 11.91 18.91 -7.13
C SER A 165 12.26 17.92 -8.24
N THR A 166 13.52 17.51 -8.27
CA THR A 166 14.15 16.73 -9.33
C THR A 166 13.83 15.24 -9.30
N THR A 167 12.87 14.76 -8.52
CA THR A 167 12.76 13.31 -8.25
C THR A 167 11.54 12.57 -8.82
N ASP A 168 10.44 13.23 -9.23
CA ASP A 168 9.24 12.48 -9.68
C ASP A 168 8.51 13.11 -10.88
N ILE A 169 9.25 13.42 -11.96
CA ILE A 169 8.65 13.75 -13.25
C ILE A 169 9.06 12.67 -14.24
N CYS A 170 8.11 11.84 -14.66
CA CYS A 170 8.34 10.96 -15.80
C CYS A 170 8.16 11.73 -17.11
N THR A 171 8.92 11.36 -18.11
CA THR A 171 8.79 11.85 -19.49
C THR A 171 8.38 10.74 -20.46
N GLN A 172 8.56 9.49 -20.05
CA GLN A 172 8.24 8.28 -20.79
C GLN A 172 7.90 7.15 -19.81
N ASN A 173 7.17 6.13 -20.28
CA ASN A 173 6.71 5.02 -19.44
C ASN A 173 7.86 4.28 -18.71
N SER A 174 9.03 4.18 -19.32
CA SER A 174 10.19 3.52 -18.71
C SER A 174 10.74 4.23 -17.48
N ASP A 175 10.41 5.51 -17.29
CA ASP A 175 10.80 6.26 -16.09
C ASP A 175 10.00 5.80 -14.85
N CYS A 176 8.91 5.04 -15.08
CA CYS A 176 7.95 4.63 -14.07
C CYS A 176 8.11 3.20 -13.56
N GLY A 177 9.16 2.52 -14.03
CA GLY A 177 9.38 1.11 -13.79
C GLY A 177 9.22 0.29 -15.07
N VAL A 178 9.42 -1.01 -14.91
CA VAL A 178 9.32 -1.98 -16.01
C VAL A 178 8.02 -2.75 -15.82
N ASP A 179 7.23 -2.86 -16.89
CA ASP A 179 6.06 -3.73 -16.86
C ASP A 179 6.47 -5.16 -16.48
N TYR A 180 5.68 -5.80 -15.65
CA TYR A 180 5.93 -7.19 -15.27
C TYR A 180 4.65 -8.01 -15.24
N TRP A 181 4.83 -9.30 -15.50
CA TRP A 181 3.77 -10.29 -15.36
C TRP A 181 3.62 -10.65 -13.89
N ILE A 182 2.38 -10.78 -13.46
CA ILE A 182 2.06 -11.20 -12.11
C ILE A 182 2.02 -12.74 -12.12
N ASN A 183 3.07 -13.37 -11.60
CA ASN A 183 3.15 -14.83 -11.53
C ASN A 183 1.97 -15.42 -10.74
N GLY A 184 1.41 -16.54 -11.22
CA GLY A 184 0.28 -17.19 -10.55
C GLY A 184 -1.05 -16.49 -10.77
N SER A 185 -1.12 -15.53 -11.71
CA SER A 185 -2.35 -14.82 -12.08
C SER A 185 -2.94 -15.30 -13.41
N GLU A 186 -2.52 -16.48 -13.88
CA GLU A 186 -2.99 -17.07 -15.12
C GLU A 186 -4.46 -17.47 -14.98
N ILE A 187 -5.29 -16.96 -15.88
CA ILE A 187 -6.71 -17.24 -15.97
C ILE A 187 -7.07 -17.67 -17.39
N CYS A 188 -8.22 -18.30 -17.54
CA CYS A 188 -8.73 -18.64 -18.86
C CYS A 188 -9.60 -17.52 -19.41
N SER A 189 -9.38 -17.21 -20.68
CA SER A 189 -10.33 -16.46 -21.51
C SER A 189 -11.74 -17.04 -21.44
N ALA A 190 -12.75 -16.21 -21.70
CA ALA A 190 -14.15 -16.59 -21.61
C ALA A 190 -14.54 -17.75 -22.54
N ASP A 191 -13.88 -17.86 -23.71
CA ASP A 191 -14.07 -18.96 -24.67
C ASP A 191 -13.15 -20.17 -24.40
N LYS A 192 -12.29 -20.08 -23.37
CA LYS A 192 -11.29 -21.08 -22.98
C LYS A 192 -10.28 -21.43 -24.08
N THR A 193 -10.05 -20.54 -25.05
CA THR A 193 -9.07 -20.78 -26.13
C THR A 193 -7.71 -20.16 -25.84
N GLN A 194 -7.63 -19.31 -24.82
CA GLN A 194 -6.43 -18.56 -24.45
C GLN A 194 -6.21 -18.58 -22.94
N VAL A 195 -4.95 -18.68 -22.55
CA VAL A 195 -4.45 -18.34 -21.22
C VAL A 195 -4.13 -16.86 -21.20
N LEU A 196 -4.79 -16.12 -20.31
CA LEU A 196 -4.49 -14.73 -20.01
C LEU A 196 -3.71 -14.69 -18.71
N GLN A 197 -2.79 -13.74 -18.55
CA GLN A 197 -2.13 -13.46 -17.28
C GLN A 197 -2.24 -11.96 -17.03
N TYR A 198 -2.34 -11.57 -15.76
CA TYR A 198 -2.36 -10.15 -15.44
C TYR A 198 -0.96 -9.57 -15.58
N LYS A 199 -0.89 -8.44 -16.27
CA LYS A 199 0.31 -7.66 -16.48
C LYS A 199 0.14 -6.33 -15.76
N LYS A 200 1.11 -6.00 -14.90
CA LYS A 200 1.24 -4.65 -14.33
C LYS A 200 1.94 -3.78 -15.36
N ILE A 201 1.27 -2.73 -15.80
CA ILE A 201 1.77 -1.80 -16.81
C ILE A 201 2.01 -0.45 -16.15
N PHE A 202 3.22 0.05 -16.26
CA PHE A 202 3.58 1.39 -15.79
C PHE A 202 3.51 2.37 -16.94
N GLU A 203 2.77 3.45 -16.76
CA GLU A 203 2.58 4.46 -17.78
C GLU A 203 2.91 5.83 -17.22
N CYS A 204 3.60 6.63 -18.03
CA CYS A 204 3.79 8.03 -17.74
C CYS A 204 2.60 8.83 -18.30
N PHE A 205 1.70 9.25 -17.42
CA PHE A 205 0.56 10.07 -17.79
C PHE A 205 0.72 11.48 -17.23
N THR A 206 0.89 12.46 -18.12
CA THR A 206 1.03 13.89 -17.76
C THR A 206 2.16 14.22 -16.77
N GLY A 207 3.24 13.41 -16.77
CA GLY A 207 4.36 13.58 -15.85
C GLY A 207 4.31 12.68 -14.61
N PHE A 208 3.28 11.82 -14.47
CA PHE A 208 3.16 10.85 -13.36
C PHE A 208 3.26 9.43 -13.81
N CYS A 209 3.98 8.66 -12.99
CA CYS A 209 3.94 7.23 -13.03
C CYS A 209 2.63 6.73 -12.43
N GLN A 210 1.72 6.33 -13.31
CA GLN A 210 0.57 5.54 -12.95
C GLN A 210 0.86 4.08 -13.27
N SER A 211 0.13 3.18 -12.62
CA SER A 211 0.18 1.78 -12.98
C SER A 211 -1.22 1.22 -13.10
N LYS A 212 -1.46 0.48 -14.18
CA LYS A 212 -2.72 -0.25 -14.40
C LYS A 212 -2.42 -1.75 -14.44
N THR A 213 -3.43 -2.55 -14.15
CA THR A 213 -3.33 -4.00 -14.23
C THR A 213 -4.33 -4.48 -15.27
N GLU A 214 -3.86 -5.14 -16.33
CA GLU A 214 -4.73 -5.66 -17.38
C GLU A 214 -4.41 -7.13 -17.70
N ALA A 215 -5.44 -7.89 -18.10
CA ALA A 215 -5.25 -9.27 -18.55
C ALA A 215 -4.73 -9.24 -19.99
N SER A 216 -3.57 -9.87 -20.22
CA SER A 216 -2.96 -10.00 -21.55
C SER A 216 -2.79 -11.47 -21.90
N VAL A 217 -2.92 -11.80 -23.19
CA VAL A 217 -2.75 -13.17 -23.69
C VAL A 217 -1.29 -13.59 -23.52
N VAL A 218 -1.06 -14.70 -22.82
CA VAL A 218 0.27 -15.33 -22.67
C VAL A 218 0.40 -16.53 -23.59
N GLU A 219 -0.67 -17.32 -23.72
CA GLU A 219 -0.68 -18.53 -24.52
C GLU A 219 -2.03 -18.72 -25.21
N VAL A 220 -1.99 -19.19 -26.46
CA VAL A 220 -3.19 -19.59 -27.21
C VAL A 220 -3.20 -21.11 -27.26
N CYS A 221 -4.25 -21.73 -26.76
CA CYS A 221 -4.38 -23.19 -26.75
C CYS A 221 -4.59 -23.72 -28.16
N LEU A 222 -3.90 -24.81 -28.51
CA LEU A 222 -3.98 -25.40 -29.84
C LEU A 222 -5.32 -26.13 -30.05
N ASN A 223 -5.65 -26.49 -31.31
CA ASN A 223 -6.96 -27.05 -31.72
C ASN A 223 -7.42 -28.34 -31.00
N SER A 224 -6.61 -28.91 -30.11
CA SER A 224 -6.92 -30.09 -29.28
C SER A 224 -6.82 -29.82 -27.78
N GLU A 225 -6.61 -28.56 -27.39
CA GLU A 225 -6.44 -28.11 -26.02
C GLU A 225 -7.53 -27.12 -25.66
N PHE A 226 -7.82 -27.00 -24.37
CA PHE A 226 -8.65 -25.93 -23.84
C PHE A 226 -7.98 -25.38 -22.59
N CYS A 227 -8.18 -24.09 -22.34
CA CYS A 227 -7.68 -23.49 -21.13
C CYS A 227 -8.48 -24.01 -19.93
N TYR A 228 -7.75 -24.56 -18.96
CA TYR A 228 -8.26 -24.93 -17.66
C TYR A 228 -7.31 -24.43 -16.57
N ALA A 229 -7.86 -23.67 -15.62
CA ALA A 229 -7.11 -23.11 -14.49
C ALA A 229 -5.79 -22.41 -14.88
N GLY A 230 -5.83 -21.63 -15.97
CA GLY A 230 -4.67 -20.87 -16.44
C GLY A 230 -3.62 -21.67 -17.20
N ASN A 231 -3.94 -22.89 -17.66
CA ASN A 231 -3.05 -23.70 -18.49
C ASN A 231 -3.81 -24.28 -19.69
N CYS A 232 -3.14 -24.41 -20.84
CA CYS A 232 -3.68 -25.18 -21.96
C CYS A 232 -3.52 -26.67 -21.68
N ILE A 233 -4.65 -27.39 -21.57
CA ILE A 233 -4.65 -28.83 -21.34
C ILE A 233 -5.34 -29.58 -22.50
N PRO A 234 -4.87 -30.78 -22.89
CA PRO A 234 -5.50 -31.57 -23.93
C PRO A 234 -6.93 -31.98 -23.54
N VAL A 235 -7.87 -31.93 -24.49
CA VAL A 235 -9.25 -32.37 -24.26
C VAL A 235 -9.30 -33.89 -24.04
N GLY A 236 -9.75 -34.32 -22.85
CA GLY A 236 -10.18 -35.70 -22.62
C GLY A 236 -9.15 -36.66 -22.02
N ILE A 237 -8.07 -36.17 -21.41
CA ILE A 237 -7.20 -37.02 -20.59
C ILE A 237 -7.88 -37.24 -19.23
N PRO A 238 -8.34 -38.47 -18.88
CA PRO A 238 -8.77 -38.74 -17.52
C PRO A 238 -7.58 -38.57 -16.58
N CYS A 239 -7.79 -37.88 -15.46
CA CYS A 239 -6.73 -37.72 -14.50
C CYS A 239 -6.46 -39.04 -13.76
N THR A 240 -5.23 -39.23 -13.36
CA THR A 240 -4.72 -40.23 -12.42
C THR A 240 -3.78 -39.50 -11.45
N GLN A 241 -3.38 -40.17 -10.36
CA GLN A 241 -2.39 -39.58 -9.45
C GLN A 241 -1.00 -39.44 -10.12
N GLU A 242 -0.72 -40.22 -11.17
CA GLU A 242 0.56 -40.22 -11.88
C GLU A 242 0.66 -39.12 -12.94
N ASN A 243 -0.47 -38.68 -13.51
CA ASN A 243 -0.51 -37.65 -14.56
C ASN A 243 -1.22 -36.36 -14.11
N LEU A 244 -1.37 -36.15 -12.80
CA LEU A 244 -2.17 -35.05 -12.24
C LEU A 244 -1.76 -33.68 -12.79
N SER A 245 -0.45 -33.42 -12.91
CA SER A 245 0.08 -32.16 -13.46
C SER A 245 -0.25 -31.96 -14.94
N GLU A 246 -0.26 -33.04 -15.72
CA GLU A 246 -0.55 -33.01 -17.16
C GLU A 246 -2.05 -32.90 -17.43
N ALA A 247 -2.87 -33.60 -16.63
CA ALA A 247 -4.31 -33.65 -16.82
C ALA A 247 -5.05 -32.47 -16.17
N CYS A 248 -4.55 -31.95 -15.04
CA CYS A 248 -5.24 -30.95 -14.22
C CYS A 248 -4.48 -29.63 -14.06
N GLY A 249 -3.20 -29.58 -14.42
CA GLY A 249 -2.30 -28.46 -14.13
C GLY A 249 -1.50 -28.65 -12.83
N ILE A 250 -0.58 -27.73 -12.58
CA ILE A 250 0.36 -27.81 -11.46
C ILE A 250 -0.23 -27.07 -10.25
N SER A 251 -0.25 -27.75 -9.08
CA SER A 251 -0.58 -27.11 -7.80
C SER A 251 0.48 -26.07 -7.45
N GLY A 252 0.07 -24.91 -6.95
CA GLY A 252 0.99 -23.82 -6.69
C GLY A 252 0.32 -22.61 -6.08
N PHE A 253 1.16 -21.65 -5.68
CA PHE A 253 0.70 -20.35 -5.23
C PHE A 253 0.07 -19.57 -6.38
N ILE A 254 -1.08 -18.96 -6.11
CA ILE A 254 -1.84 -18.13 -7.05
C ILE A 254 -2.15 -16.78 -6.41
N GLY A 255 -2.37 -15.77 -7.25
CA GLY A 255 -2.60 -14.40 -6.80
C GLY A 255 -1.36 -13.76 -6.17
N PHE A 256 -1.56 -12.70 -5.40
CA PHE A 256 -0.47 -12.00 -4.73
C PHE A 256 -0.31 -12.47 -3.28
N PRO A 257 0.93 -12.59 -2.78
CA PRO A 257 1.13 -12.70 -1.34
C PRO A 257 0.63 -11.43 -0.64
N TYR A 258 0.22 -11.56 0.61
CA TYR A 258 -0.14 -10.42 1.47
C TYR A 258 0.15 -10.72 2.94
N CYS A 259 0.27 -9.67 3.74
CA CYS A 259 0.51 -9.78 5.17
C CYS A 259 -0.72 -10.22 5.94
N TYR A 260 -0.56 -11.20 6.83
CA TYR A 260 -1.61 -11.68 7.73
C TYR A 260 -1.20 -11.42 9.18
N SER A 261 -2.00 -10.59 9.86
CA SER A 261 -1.69 -9.99 11.18
C SER A 261 -2.46 -10.62 12.35
N SER A 262 -2.93 -11.87 12.21
CA SER A 262 -3.77 -12.52 13.23
C SER A 262 -3.19 -13.84 13.72
N PRO A 263 -3.14 -14.06 15.04
CA PRO A 263 -2.25 -13.52 16.07
C PRO A 263 -0.89 -14.25 16.09
N PRO A 264 0.15 -13.65 16.71
CA PRO A 264 1.56 -13.82 16.33
C PRO A 264 2.05 -15.27 16.24
N PRO A 265 3.01 -15.54 15.32
CA PRO A 265 3.80 -14.57 14.52
C PRO A 265 3.09 -14.02 13.27
N GLU A 266 3.51 -12.83 12.81
CA GLU A 266 3.10 -12.29 11.51
C GLU A 266 3.65 -13.15 10.37
N SER A 267 2.89 -13.30 9.30
CA SER A 267 3.30 -14.12 8.16
C SER A 267 2.86 -13.52 6.83
N ILE A 268 3.65 -13.79 5.80
CA ILE A 268 3.26 -13.59 4.42
C ILE A 268 2.47 -14.83 4.01
N ILE A 269 1.20 -14.66 3.67
CA ILE A 269 0.35 -15.74 3.17
C ILE A 269 -0.05 -15.48 1.73
N GLN A 270 -0.29 -16.56 1.00
CA GLN A 270 -0.77 -16.51 -0.39
C GLN A 270 -1.78 -17.64 -0.60
N GLN A 271 -2.70 -17.45 -1.54
CA GLN A 271 -3.61 -18.52 -1.92
C GLN A 271 -2.81 -19.64 -2.59
N TYR A 272 -2.94 -20.85 -2.08
CA TYR A 272 -2.36 -22.04 -2.70
C TYR A 272 -3.47 -22.85 -3.35
N ARG A 273 -3.37 -22.99 -4.66
CA ARG A 273 -4.26 -23.81 -5.46
C ARG A 273 -3.74 -25.23 -5.48
N ASN A 274 -4.60 -26.16 -5.06
CA ASN A 274 -4.29 -27.59 -5.06
C ASN A 274 -5.25 -28.35 -5.96
N PHE A 275 -4.70 -29.07 -6.93
CA PHE A 275 -5.43 -30.02 -7.76
C PHE A 275 -5.39 -31.41 -7.13
N THR A 276 -6.51 -32.11 -7.21
CA THR A 276 -6.62 -33.52 -6.81
C THR A 276 -7.41 -34.27 -7.87
N CYS A 277 -7.03 -35.51 -8.16
CA CYS A 277 -7.79 -36.36 -9.06
C CYS A 277 -8.78 -37.22 -8.26
N GLN A 278 -10.07 -37.06 -8.51
CA GLN A 278 -11.11 -37.89 -7.90
C GLN A 278 -12.04 -38.44 -8.98
N ASP A 279 -12.13 -39.77 -9.05
CA ASP A 279 -12.96 -40.50 -10.02
C ASP A 279 -12.67 -40.13 -11.49
N GLY A 280 -11.38 -39.92 -11.82
CA GLY A 280 -10.94 -39.53 -13.17
C GLY A 280 -11.22 -38.06 -13.53
N ASN A 281 -11.75 -37.27 -12.60
CA ASN A 281 -12.02 -35.84 -12.78
C ASN A 281 -11.08 -34.99 -11.92
N CYS A 282 -10.59 -33.90 -12.49
CA CYS A 282 -9.81 -32.89 -11.79
C CYS A 282 -10.71 -32.13 -10.81
N LYS A 283 -10.36 -32.15 -9.53
CA LYS A 283 -10.95 -31.30 -8.49
C LYS A 283 -9.94 -30.25 -8.07
N GLU A 284 -10.36 -29.00 -8.16
CA GLU A 284 -9.59 -27.86 -7.67
C GLU A 284 -10.06 -27.49 -6.26
N SER A 285 -9.10 -27.13 -5.41
CA SER A 285 -9.34 -26.53 -4.11
C SER A 285 -8.33 -25.40 -3.91
N SER A 286 -8.72 -24.36 -3.17
CA SER A 286 -7.84 -23.24 -2.83
C SER A 286 -7.86 -23.04 -1.32
N ALA A 287 -6.67 -22.88 -0.72
CA ALA A 287 -6.52 -22.57 0.69
C ALA A 287 -5.38 -21.58 0.88
N GLN A 288 -5.46 -20.73 1.91
CA GLN A 288 -4.33 -19.87 2.29
C GLN A 288 -3.21 -20.74 2.84
N GLN A 289 -1.99 -20.51 2.37
CA GLN A 289 -0.78 -21.10 2.93
C GLN A 289 0.24 -20.01 3.24
N THR A 290 1.02 -20.25 4.29
CA THR A 290 2.16 -19.42 4.65
C THR A 290 3.27 -19.58 3.61
N VAL A 291 3.66 -18.46 3.01
CA VAL A 291 4.82 -18.35 2.11
C VAL A 291 6.08 -18.16 2.95
N GLU A 292 6.01 -17.25 3.92
CA GLU A 292 7.12 -16.87 4.80
C GLU A 292 6.60 -16.49 6.19
N LEU A 293 7.34 -16.89 7.22
CA LEU A 293 7.05 -16.55 8.62
C LEU A 293 8.01 -15.42 9.02
N CYS A 294 7.49 -14.31 9.55
CA CYS A 294 8.36 -13.24 10.05
C CYS A 294 8.82 -13.60 11.47
N GLU A 295 10.04 -14.09 11.60
CA GLU A 295 10.64 -14.50 12.89
C GLU A 295 11.31 -13.33 13.61
N GLY A 296 11.28 -13.33 14.95
CA GLY A 296 11.95 -12.31 15.77
C GLY A 296 11.18 -10.99 15.83
N ASN A 297 11.88 -9.88 15.56
CA ASN A 297 11.30 -8.53 15.55
C ASN A 297 10.79 -8.10 14.16
N PHE A 298 10.85 -8.99 13.17
CA PHE A 298 10.39 -8.69 11.82
C PHE A 298 8.86 -8.64 11.78
N VAL A 299 8.34 -7.59 11.16
CA VAL A 299 6.92 -7.43 10.85
C VAL A 299 6.72 -7.62 9.36
N CYS A 300 5.56 -8.11 8.96
CA CYS A 300 5.17 -8.14 7.58
C CYS A 300 4.62 -6.77 7.17
N GLY A 301 5.21 -6.15 6.16
CA GLY A 301 4.57 -5.01 5.50
C GLY A 301 5.01 -4.86 4.05
N ILE A 302 4.66 -3.72 3.45
CA ILE A 302 4.78 -3.51 2.00
C ILE A 302 5.73 -2.33 1.78
N SER A 303 7.00 -2.59 1.47
CA SER A 303 8.00 -1.55 1.20
C SER A 303 8.15 -1.22 -0.29
N THR A 304 8.06 -2.24 -1.17
CA THR A 304 8.34 -2.14 -2.61
C THR A 304 7.15 -2.60 -3.48
N GLY A 305 5.95 -2.58 -2.91
CA GLY A 305 4.73 -3.09 -3.56
C GLY A 305 4.55 -4.61 -3.48
N ASN A 306 5.53 -5.33 -2.91
CA ASN A 306 5.38 -6.72 -2.47
C ASN A 306 5.44 -6.78 -0.94
N PRO A 307 4.71 -7.72 -0.31
CA PRO A 307 4.89 -7.98 1.11
C PRO A 307 6.27 -8.58 1.35
N GLU A 308 6.94 -8.11 2.38
CA GLU A 308 8.20 -8.65 2.87
C GLU A 308 8.22 -8.57 4.41
N CYS A 309 8.97 -9.48 5.02
CA CYS A 309 9.30 -9.37 6.43
C CYS A 309 10.45 -8.37 6.56
N TYR A 310 10.24 -7.26 7.28
CA TYR A 310 11.28 -6.29 7.59
C TYR A 310 11.27 -5.94 9.07
N GLU A 311 12.42 -5.54 9.59
CA GLU A 311 12.51 -5.01 10.95
C GLU A 311 11.97 -3.58 10.93
N PRO A 312 10.85 -3.29 11.65
CA PRO A 312 10.31 -1.95 11.66
C PRO A 312 11.33 -0.99 12.26
N LEU A 313 11.47 0.18 11.65
CA LEU A 313 12.28 1.25 12.25
C LEU A 313 11.66 1.58 13.62
N GLU A 314 12.49 1.67 14.65
CA GLU A 314 12.05 2.09 15.99
C GLU A 314 11.48 3.51 15.94
N CYS A 315 12.00 4.33 15.03
CA CYS A 315 11.59 5.72 14.86
C CYS A 315 11.61 6.17 13.39
N ILE A 316 10.78 7.15 13.07
CA ILE A 316 10.81 7.88 11.79
C ILE A 316 11.31 9.32 12.03
N SER A 317 11.09 9.83 13.23
CA SER A 317 11.47 11.16 13.68
C SER A 317 11.90 11.12 15.16
N ASN A 318 12.59 12.16 15.63
CA ASN A 318 13.00 12.25 17.04
C ASN A 318 11.80 12.23 18.01
N ASN A 319 10.58 12.53 17.56
CA ASN A 319 9.37 12.43 18.40
C ASN A 319 8.97 10.98 18.73
N ASP A 320 9.47 10.02 17.98
CA ASP A 320 9.18 8.60 18.19
C ASP A 320 10.11 7.98 19.26
N CYS A 321 11.19 8.69 19.63
CA CYS A 321 12.16 8.25 20.63
C CYS A 321 11.86 8.79 22.03
N GLU A 322 12.43 8.14 23.05
CA GLU A 322 12.31 8.63 24.43
C GLU A 322 13.08 9.96 24.60
N LEU A 323 12.73 10.73 25.65
CA LEU A 323 13.44 11.96 25.95
C LEU A 323 14.93 11.65 26.19
N GLY A 324 15.81 12.38 25.50
CA GLY A 324 17.26 12.14 25.53
C GLY A 324 17.80 11.30 24.37
N GLU A 325 16.94 10.82 23.47
CA GLU A 325 17.34 10.05 22.29
C GLU A 325 17.04 10.81 20.98
N LEU A 326 17.79 10.47 19.92
CA LEU A 326 17.62 10.95 18.55
C LEU A 326 17.29 9.77 17.64
N CYS A 327 16.46 10.03 16.64
CA CYS A 327 16.21 9.07 15.60
C CYS A 327 17.33 9.12 14.55
N GLU A 328 18.27 8.19 14.65
CA GLU A 328 19.37 8.07 13.68
C GLU A 328 19.23 6.78 12.88
N SER A 329 19.01 6.94 11.57
CA SER A 329 18.82 5.81 10.64
C SER A 329 17.68 4.86 11.05
N GLY A 330 16.67 5.40 11.75
CA GLY A 330 15.48 4.67 12.21
C GLY A 330 15.67 3.83 13.47
N ILE A 331 16.75 4.09 14.23
CA ILE A 331 16.99 3.55 15.56
C ILE A 331 17.05 4.72 16.53
N CYS A 332 16.46 4.56 17.71
CA CYS A 332 16.60 5.57 18.77
C CYS A 332 17.96 5.41 19.44
N VAL A 333 18.82 6.43 19.29
CA VAL A 333 20.16 6.45 19.88
C VAL A 333 20.24 7.58 20.91
N PRO A 334 20.87 7.39 22.08
CA PRO A 334 21.08 8.48 23.04
C PRO A 334 21.80 9.67 22.39
N GLU A 335 21.27 10.88 22.58
CA GLU A 335 21.95 12.09 22.13
C GLU A 335 23.25 12.26 22.92
N GLU A 336 24.37 12.57 22.25
CA GLU A 336 25.61 12.89 22.91
C GLU A 336 25.73 14.40 23.16
N VAL A 337 26.28 14.78 24.31
CA VAL A 337 26.56 16.19 24.63
C VAL A 337 27.63 16.70 23.67
N ALA A 338 27.31 17.74 22.91
CA ALA A 338 28.23 18.32 21.93
C ALA A 338 29.43 18.99 22.60
N ILE A 339 29.19 19.73 23.69
CA ILE A 339 30.25 20.31 24.52
C ILE A 339 29.76 20.64 25.92
N ILE A 340 30.68 20.53 26.88
CA ILE A 340 30.47 20.90 28.28
C ILE A 340 31.47 21.98 28.71
N GLY A 341 31.09 22.80 29.68
CA GLY A 341 31.98 23.82 30.22
C GLY A 341 31.38 24.62 31.36
N ASN A 342 32.08 25.70 31.74
CA ASN A 342 31.58 26.66 32.73
C ASN A 342 31.48 28.05 32.11
N VAL A 343 30.43 28.78 32.49
CA VAL A 343 30.23 30.19 32.13
C VAL A 343 31.34 31.04 32.77
N SER A 344 32.09 31.78 31.95
CA SER A 344 33.13 32.69 32.43
C SER A 344 32.52 34.04 32.83
N SER A 345 31.75 34.64 31.94
CA SER A 345 31.06 35.91 32.16
C SER A 345 29.76 36.01 31.37
N ILE A 346 28.86 36.87 31.85
CA ILE A 346 27.50 37.06 31.31
C ILE A 346 27.27 38.54 30.93
N TRP A 347 26.51 38.78 29.86
CA TRP A 347 26.14 40.13 29.41
C TRP A 347 24.72 40.18 28.83
N PRO A 348 24.03 41.33 28.90
CA PRO A 348 24.28 42.42 29.84
C PRO A 348 24.28 41.91 31.29
N PHE A 349 24.98 42.60 32.19
CA PHE A 349 25.08 42.17 33.59
C PHE A 349 23.69 41.97 34.20
N ASN A 350 23.51 40.85 34.90
CA ASN A 350 22.25 40.39 35.53
C ASN A 350 21.12 39.98 34.59
N LEU A 351 21.29 40.06 33.26
CA LEU A 351 20.29 39.59 32.30
C LEU A 351 20.68 38.27 31.65
N GLY A 352 21.97 38.00 31.43
CA GLY A 352 22.42 36.70 30.92
C GLY A 352 21.93 36.37 29.50
N GLU A 353 21.70 37.37 28.66
CA GLU A 353 21.35 37.17 27.24
C GLU A 353 22.53 36.55 26.44
N TYR A 354 23.75 36.91 26.83
CA TYR A 354 25.01 36.43 26.27
C TYR A 354 25.87 35.84 27.37
N PHE A 355 26.68 34.85 27.03
CA PHE A 355 27.78 34.41 27.88
C PHE A 355 29.00 33.98 27.07
N ASP A 356 30.16 34.02 27.69
CA ASP A 356 31.39 33.46 27.13
C ASP A 356 31.93 32.32 27.99
N SER A 357 32.78 31.48 27.40
CA SER A 357 33.47 30.43 28.13
C SER A 357 34.79 30.05 27.47
N PRO A 358 35.85 29.77 28.26
CA PRO A 358 37.11 29.26 27.71
C PRO A 358 36.96 27.87 27.10
N ASN A 359 35.89 27.14 27.43
CA ASN A 359 35.60 25.82 26.86
C ASN A 359 35.01 25.91 25.45
N LEU A 360 34.45 27.06 25.03
CA LEU A 360 33.91 27.20 23.69
C LEU A 360 35.03 27.25 22.63
N PRO A 361 34.84 26.64 21.44
CA PRO A 361 35.85 26.63 20.37
C PRO A 361 36.22 28.05 19.94
N LYS A 362 37.52 28.36 19.90
CA LYS A 362 38.04 29.69 19.55
C LYS A 362 38.42 29.84 18.07
N GLU A 363 38.56 28.73 17.36
CA GLU A 363 39.04 28.70 15.98
C GLU A 363 37.87 28.68 14.99
N LEU A 364 37.89 29.63 14.05
CA LEU A 364 36.90 29.74 12.98
C LEU A 364 36.87 28.43 12.17
N GLY A 365 35.68 27.84 12.02
CA GLY A 365 35.47 26.64 11.21
C GLY A 365 35.61 25.30 11.94
N THR A 366 35.74 25.30 13.27
CA THR A 366 35.65 24.07 14.07
C THR A 366 34.21 23.57 14.14
N ILE A 367 33.37 24.18 14.97
CA ILE A 367 31.93 23.90 15.08
C ILE A 367 31.23 25.21 15.42
N ASN A 368 30.11 25.49 14.77
CA ASN A 368 29.23 26.61 15.09
C ASN A 368 27.96 26.05 15.75
N TYR A 369 27.68 26.47 16.98
CA TYR A 369 26.54 25.98 17.75
C TYR A 369 25.25 26.82 17.55
N VAL A 370 25.17 27.68 16.53
CA VAL A 370 23.90 28.33 16.18
C VAL A 370 22.86 27.26 15.82
N GLY A 371 21.69 27.34 16.46
CA GLY A 371 20.61 26.35 16.32
C GLY A 371 20.65 25.24 17.37
N TYR A 372 21.78 25.06 18.06
CA TYR A 372 21.91 24.09 19.15
C TYR A 372 21.16 24.59 20.39
N LYS A 373 20.90 23.65 21.30
CA LYS A 373 20.25 23.89 22.57
C LYS A 373 21.26 23.86 23.71
N ILE A 374 20.96 24.54 24.80
CA ILE A 374 21.84 24.62 25.97
C ILE A 374 21.04 24.58 27.26
N ILE A 375 21.57 23.83 28.24
CA ILE A 375 21.10 23.78 29.62
C ILE A 375 22.20 24.17 30.59
N PHE A 376 21.80 24.53 31.81
CA PHE A 376 22.70 24.89 32.90
C PHE A 376 22.44 24.04 34.15
N PRO A 377 22.87 22.76 34.16
CA PRO A 377 22.56 21.84 35.25
C PRO A 377 23.06 22.35 36.61
N GLY A 378 22.21 22.27 37.62
CA GLY A 378 22.51 22.74 38.97
C GLY A 378 22.48 24.26 39.16
N SER A 379 22.08 25.04 38.14
CA SER A 379 21.82 26.47 38.26
C SER A 379 20.35 26.76 38.59
N ASN A 380 19.96 28.05 38.59
CA ASN A 380 18.56 28.47 38.69
C ASN A 380 17.88 28.59 37.29
N GLU A 381 18.64 28.40 36.22
CA GLU A 381 18.13 28.37 34.84
C GLU A 381 17.91 26.93 34.42
N ASN A 382 16.65 26.48 34.51
CA ASN A 382 16.25 25.10 34.19
C ASN A 382 15.63 24.98 32.79
N ARG A 383 15.54 26.08 32.03
CA ARG A 383 14.98 26.04 30.68
C ARG A 383 16.03 25.53 29.69
N CYS A 384 15.56 24.80 28.69
CA CYS A 384 16.33 24.52 27.50
C CYS A 384 16.36 25.75 26.58
N LEU A 385 17.51 26.41 26.47
CA LEU A 385 17.66 27.65 25.71
C LEU A 385 18.21 27.38 24.32
N LEU A 386 17.82 28.17 23.33
CA LEU A 386 18.32 28.09 21.94
C LEU A 386 19.47 29.07 21.75
N ILE A 387 20.56 28.60 21.15
CA ILE A 387 21.68 29.45 20.74
C ILE A 387 21.33 30.12 19.41
N THR A 388 21.15 31.43 19.44
CA THR A 388 20.79 32.24 18.25
C THR A 388 22.00 32.86 17.57
N GLU A 389 23.10 33.03 18.30
CA GLU A 389 24.34 33.59 17.79
C GLU A 389 25.54 32.89 18.43
N PHE A 390 26.59 32.63 17.65
CA PHE A 390 27.87 32.12 18.11
C PHE A 390 28.98 32.95 17.46
N VAL A 391 29.85 33.55 18.27
CA VAL A 391 30.88 34.46 17.76
C VAL A 391 32.25 34.02 18.25
N TYR A 392 33.13 33.78 17.28
CA TYR A 392 34.54 33.49 17.52
C TYR A 392 35.30 34.78 17.91
N PRO A 393 36.27 34.71 18.82
CA PRO A 393 37.05 35.87 19.21
C PRO A 393 38.04 36.25 18.11
N ASN A 394 38.23 37.56 17.90
CA ASN A 394 39.25 38.07 16.98
C ASN A 394 40.69 37.92 17.49
N LEU A 395 40.87 37.67 18.80
CA LEU A 395 42.17 37.49 19.45
C LEU A 395 42.11 36.25 20.34
N THR A 396 43.20 35.48 20.39
CA THR A 396 43.29 34.23 21.17
C THR A 396 43.10 34.42 22.68
N ILE A 397 43.31 35.63 23.19
CA ILE A 397 43.12 35.99 24.60
C ILE A 397 41.64 36.12 24.99
N HIS A 398 40.74 36.31 24.03
CA HIS A 398 39.30 36.38 24.29
C HIS A 398 38.67 34.99 24.16
N ASN A 399 37.49 34.82 24.75
CA ASN A 399 36.69 33.63 24.62
C ASN A 399 35.67 33.83 23.50
N SER A 400 35.21 32.72 22.92
CA SER A 400 33.99 32.74 22.11
C SER A 400 32.80 33.01 23.02
N TYR A 401 31.80 33.70 22.48
CA TYR A 401 30.56 33.96 23.19
C TYR A 401 29.37 33.49 22.38
N VAL A 402 28.27 33.24 23.08
CA VAL A 402 27.00 32.86 22.48
C VAL A 402 25.89 33.81 22.93
N ARG A 403 24.87 33.94 22.10
CA ARG A 403 23.62 34.63 22.43
C ARG A 403 22.48 33.63 22.54
N LEU A 404 21.70 33.75 23.60
CA LEU A 404 20.54 32.92 23.87
C LEU A 404 19.27 33.55 23.28
N ASN A 405 18.24 32.75 23.03
CA ASN A 405 16.97 33.23 22.48
C ASN A 405 16.14 34.08 23.47
N GLU A 406 16.51 34.06 24.75
CA GLU A 406 15.85 34.78 25.83
C GLU A 406 16.63 36.05 26.19
N SER A 407 15.94 37.17 26.34
CA SER A 407 16.55 38.43 26.75
C SER A 407 16.93 38.48 28.23
N GLU A 408 16.33 37.60 29.05
CA GLU A 408 16.59 37.47 30.48
C GLU A 408 16.68 35.98 30.87
N THR A 409 17.78 35.60 31.49
CA THR A 409 18.07 34.25 31.97
C THR A 409 18.62 34.28 33.39
N ASN A 410 18.48 33.16 34.11
CA ASN A 410 18.98 33.02 35.49
C ASN A 410 20.42 32.46 35.56
N ILE A 411 21.19 32.61 34.48
CA ILE A 411 22.57 32.12 34.43
C ILE A 411 23.50 33.06 35.22
N SER A 412 24.55 32.50 35.81
CA SER A 412 25.58 33.22 36.57
C SER A 412 26.97 32.73 36.18
N ASN A 413 27.99 33.52 36.53
CA ASN A 413 29.38 33.07 36.41
C ASN A 413 29.58 31.73 37.13
N ASP A 414 30.47 30.91 36.58
CA ASP A 414 30.80 29.55 37.02
C ASP A 414 29.68 28.50 36.86
N ASN A 415 28.50 28.87 36.35
CA ASN A 415 27.46 27.88 36.03
C ASN A 415 27.99 26.87 35.01
N TYR A 416 27.81 25.59 35.32
CA TYR A 416 28.11 24.50 34.40
C TYR A 416 27.05 24.48 33.29
N PHE A 417 27.48 24.26 32.06
CA PHE A 417 26.58 24.18 30.90
C PHE A 417 26.87 22.96 30.05
N GLU A 418 25.83 22.51 29.36
CA GLU A 418 25.87 21.44 28.37
C GLU A 418 25.17 21.90 27.10
N ILE A 419 25.83 21.79 25.94
CA ILE A 419 25.26 22.12 24.63
C ILE A 419 24.87 20.82 23.92
N TRP A 420 23.64 20.79 23.43
CA TRP A 420 22.98 19.67 22.77
C TRP A 420 22.60 20.08 21.34
N GLN A 421 22.58 19.14 20.40
CA GLN A 421 22.19 19.45 19.03
C GLN A 421 20.69 19.74 18.94
N THR A 422 19.89 19.09 19.79
CA THR A 422 18.44 19.20 19.77
C THR A 422 17.84 19.47 21.15
N GLU A 423 16.53 19.71 21.18
CA GLU A 423 15.79 19.93 22.43
C GLU A 423 15.58 18.63 23.22
N TYR A 424 15.75 17.47 22.58
CA TYR A 424 15.49 16.17 23.21
C TYR A 424 16.54 15.86 24.28
N GLY A 425 17.84 15.95 23.97
CA GLY A 425 18.92 15.80 24.96
C GLY A 425 18.84 16.83 26.10
N CYS A 426 18.35 18.02 25.78
CA CYS A 426 18.18 19.14 26.70
C CYS A 426 17.11 18.93 27.79
N THR A 427 16.17 17.99 27.58
CA THR A 427 15.02 17.75 28.48
C THR A 427 15.23 16.59 29.47
N PHE A 428 16.38 15.94 29.44
CA PHE A 428 16.68 14.74 30.25
C PHE A 428 17.00 15.05 31.73
N ILE A 429 17.06 16.32 32.14
CA ILE A 429 17.53 16.78 33.46
C ILE A 429 16.50 17.70 34.10
#